data_AF-A0A428WQA2-F1
#
_entry.id   AF-A0A428WQA2-F1
#
_cell.length_a   1.000
_cell.length_b   1.000
_cell.length_c   1.000
_cell.angle_alpha   90.00
_cell.angle_beta   90.00
_cell.angle_gamma   90.00
#
_symmetry.space_group_name_H-M   'P 1'
#
loop_
_entity.id
_entity.type
_entity.pdbx_description
1 polymer ?
#
loop_
_entity_poly.entity_id
_entity_poly.type
_entity_poly.pdbx_seq_one_letter_code
_entity_poly.pdbx_strand_id
1 'polypeptide(L)'
;MQDTLIAESGDYSGIIELFRDGKAEHNDATLSALLGEDYRIKVEYLIGIGFLERVGSNYKIPQLYRSGLRVRQGKAFSVNDGQDEEDDED
;
A
#
# COMPACT_ATOMS: atom_id res chain seq x y z
N MET A 1 25.15 7.11 -13.13
CA MET A 1 24.82 5.69 -13.38
C MET A 1 23.60 5.36 -12.54
N GLN A 2 22.40 5.50 -13.13
CA GLN A 2 21.15 5.04 -12.51
C GLN A 2 20.09 4.80 -13.59
N ASP A 3 20.48 4.13 -14.68
CA ASP A 3 19.64 3.86 -15.85
C ASP A 3 19.60 2.36 -16.18
N THR A 4 19.29 1.52 -15.19
CA THR A 4 19.14 0.07 -15.43
C THR A 4 17.89 -0.55 -14.80
N LEU A 5 17.14 0.17 -13.95
CA LEU A 5 15.97 -0.38 -13.25
C LEU A 5 14.61 -0.05 -13.89
N ILE A 6 14.57 0.79 -14.93
CA ILE A 6 13.33 1.19 -15.60
C ILE A 6 12.97 0.25 -16.77
N ALA A 7 13.95 -0.50 -17.30
CA ALA A 7 13.79 -1.28 -18.52
C ALA A 7 13.11 -2.66 -18.36
N GLU A 8 12.83 -3.10 -17.12
CA GLU A 8 12.03 -4.30 -16.83
C GLU A 8 10.57 -3.96 -16.44
N SER A 9 10.12 -2.72 -16.72
CA SER A 9 8.75 -2.23 -16.50
C SER A 9 7.74 -2.92 -17.44
N GLY A 10 7.57 -4.23 -17.31
CA GLY A 10 6.37 -4.95 -17.71
C GLY A 10 5.29 -4.72 -16.66
N ASP A 11 4.61 -3.58 -16.77
CA ASP A 11 3.37 -3.21 -16.08
C ASP A 11 3.38 -3.18 -14.53
N TYR A 12 4.07 -2.19 -13.95
CA TYR A 12 3.79 -1.73 -12.57
C TYR A 12 2.34 -1.25 -12.39
N SER A 13 1.64 -0.93 -13.49
CA SER A 13 0.18 -0.74 -13.49
C SER A 13 -0.55 -1.97 -12.93
N GLY A 14 -0.07 -3.18 -13.24
CA GLY A 14 -0.64 -4.43 -12.76
C GLY A 14 -0.57 -4.57 -11.24
N ILE A 15 0.45 -4.01 -10.59
CA ILE A 15 0.58 -4.03 -9.13
C ILE A 15 -0.43 -3.05 -8.49
N ILE A 16 -0.60 -1.87 -9.08
CA ILE A 16 -1.60 -0.89 -8.61
C ILE A 16 -3.03 -1.44 -8.76
N GLU A 17 -3.29 -2.17 -9.86
CA GLU A 17 -4.59 -2.80 -10.11
C GLU A 17 -4.96 -3.86 -9.06
N LEU A 18 -4.01 -4.45 -8.34
CA LEU A 18 -4.30 -5.36 -7.23
C LEU A 18 -5.09 -4.70 -6.09
N PHE A 19 -4.97 -3.38 -5.93
CA PHE A 19 -5.70 -2.62 -4.91
C PHE A 19 -7.13 -2.26 -5.32
N ARG A 20 -7.53 -2.57 -6.57
CA ARG A 20 -8.87 -2.27 -7.08
C ARG A 20 -9.94 -2.93 -6.23
N ASP A 21 -11.03 -2.19 -5.99
CA ASP A 21 -12.16 -2.60 -5.14
C ASP A 21 -11.79 -2.94 -3.68
N GLY A 22 -10.55 -2.63 -3.27
CA GLY A 22 -10.00 -2.91 -1.96
C GLY A 22 -10.24 -1.81 -0.91
N LYS A 23 -9.46 -1.89 0.17
CA LYS A 23 -9.47 -0.96 1.30
C LYS A 23 -8.30 0.02 1.20
N ALA A 24 -8.45 1.19 1.81
CA ALA A 24 -7.48 2.27 1.67
C ALA A 24 -6.28 2.16 2.62
N GLU A 25 -6.41 1.39 3.70
CA GLU A 25 -5.40 1.28 4.74
C GLU A 25 -4.97 -0.19 4.90
N HIS A 26 -3.67 -0.42 4.94
CA HIS A 26 -3.06 -1.74 4.93
C HIS A 26 -1.92 -1.83 5.96
N ASN A 27 -1.76 -2.99 6.59
CA ASN A 27 -0.60 -3.36 7.39
C ASN A 27 0.31 -4.33 6.60
N ASP A 28 1.47 -4.68 7.14
CA ASP A 28 2.40 -5.65 6.54
C ASP A 28 1.72 -6.97 6.16
N ALA A 29 0.85 -7.51 7.02
CA ALA A 29 0.17 -8.78 6.76
C ALA A 29 -0.73 -8.71 5.51
N THR A 30 -1.53 -7.65 5.39
CA THR A 30 -2.41 -7.46 4.23
C THR A 30 -1.64 -7.15 2.95
N LEU A 31 -0.51 -6.43 3.03
CA LEU A 31 0.34 -6.17 1.86
C LEU A 31 1.09 -7.41 1.40
N SER A 32 1.59 -8.21 2.34
CA SER A 32 2.21 -9.51 2.04
C SER A 32 1.23 -10.43 1.34
N ALA A 33 -0.01 -10.53 1.85
CA ALA A 33 -1.06 -11.33 1.22
C ALA A 33 -1.43 -10.81 -0.19
N LEU A 34 -1.45 -9.50 -0.41
CA LEU A 34 -1.85 -8.89 -1.68
C LEU A 34 -0.74 -8.95 -2.75
N LEU A 35 0.51 -8.73 -2.33
CA LEU A 35 1.64 -8.49 -3.24
C LEU A 35 2.59 -9.70 -3.38
N GLY A 36 2.50 -10.70 -2.47
CA GLY A 36 3.27 -11.94 -2.51
C GLY A 36 4.68 -11.83 -1.90
N GLU A 37 5.55 -12.77 -2.27
CA GLU A 37 6.87 -13.01 -1.65
C GLU A 37 7.77 -11.76 -1.57
N ASP A 38 7.72 -10.89 -2.58
CA ASP A 38 8.52 -9.65 -2.65
C ASP A 38 7.75 -8.39 -2.23
N TYR A 39 6.75 -8.52 -1.35
CA TYR A 39 5.88 -7.40 -1.01
C TYR A 39 6.64 -6.16 -0.54
N ARG A 40 7.73 -6.33 0.23
CA ARG A 40 8.52 -5.19 0.75
C ARG A 40 9.15 -4.37 -0.37
N ILE A 41 9.72 -5.03 -1.39
CA ILE A 41 10.32 -4.34 -2.55
C ILE A 41 9.23 -3.57 -3.31
N LYS A 42 8.06 -4.20 -3.49
CA LYS A 42 6.90 -3.57 -4.16
C LYS A 42 6.35 -2.40 -3.35
N VAL A 43 6.29 -2.50 -2.02
CA VAL A 43 5.86 -1.41 -1.13
C VAL A 43 6.81 -0.22 -1.23
N GLU A 44 8.12 -0.43 -1.15
CA GLU A 44 9.10 0.66 -1.32
C GLU A 44 8.96 1.35 -2.68
N TYR A 45 8.74 0.59 -3.75
CA TYR A 45 8.44 1.15 -5.07
C TYR A 45 7.15 1.97 -5.06
N LEU A 46 6.05 1.43 -4.52
CA LEU A 46 4.76 2.11 -4.45
C LEU A 46 4.81 3.39 -3.60
N ILE A 47 5.65 3.43 -2.56
CA ILE A 47 5.96 4.64 -1.80
C ILE A 47 6.77 5.62 -2.65
N GLY A 48 7.81 5.13 -3.34
CA GLY A 48 8.67 5.96 -4.19
C GLY A 48 7.92 6.68 -5.32
N ILE A 49 6.85 6.08 -5.85
CA ILE A 49 5.97 6.71 -6.85
C ILE A 49 4.77 7.48 -6.25
N GLY A 50 4.64 7.49 -4.92
CA GLY A 50 3.57 8.18 -4.20
C GLY A 50 2.20 7.50 -4.25
N PHE A 51 2.11 6.21 -4.60
CA PHE A 51 0.86 5.44 -4.56
C PHE A 51 0.50 4.96 -3.13
N LEU A 52 1.52 4.66 -2.31
CA LEU A 52 1.37 4.38 -0.88
C LEU A 52 2.09 5.45 -0.05
N GLU A 53 1.51 5.75 1.11
CA GLU A 53 2.12 6.57 2.14
C GLU A 53 2.27 5.74 3.41
N ARG A 54 3.42 5.84 4.09
CA ARG A 54 3.63 5.21 5.40
C ARG A 54 3.00 6.08 6.50
N VAL A 55 2.21 5.46 7.37
CA VAL A 55 1.50 6.09 8.50
C VAL A 55 1.68 5.20 9.73
N GLY A 56 2.57 5.59 10.64
CA GLY A 56 2.97 4.73 11.76
C GLY A 56 3.62 3.43 11.27
N SER A 57 3.12 2.29 11.76
CA SER A 57 3.46 0.94 11.24
C SER A 57 2.68 0.54 9.98
N ASN A 58 1.69 1.33 9.56
CA ASN A 58 0.75 1.01 8.49
C ASN A 58 1.00 1.83 7.21
N TYR A 59 0.20 1.55 6.19
CA TYR A 59 0.27 2.15 4.87
C TYR A 59 -1.11 2.60 4.40
N LYS A 60 -1.15 3.69 3.63
CA LYS A 60 -2.39 4.28 3.14
C LYS A 60 -2.31 4.64 1.66
N ILE A 61 -3.39 4.40 0.93
CA ILE A 61 -3.58 4.88 -0.44
C ILE A 61 -4.09 6.33 -0.37
N PRO A 62 -3.41 7.33 -0.96
CA PRO A 62 -3.87 8.71 -1.01
C PRO A 62 -5.23 8.86 -1.71
N GLN A 63 -6.02 9.86 -1.30
CA GLN A 63 -7.38 10.05 -1.84
C GLN A 63 -7.44 10.19 -3.36
N LEU A 64 -6.41 10.79 -3.97
CA LEU A 64 -6.30 11.00 -5.41
C LEU A 64 -6.44 9.70 -6.23
N TYR A 65 -5.92 8.59 -5.72
CA TYR A 65 -5.94 7.31 -6.43
C TYR A 65 -7.20 6.47 -6.19
N ARG A 66 -7.95 6.78 -5.12
CA ARG A 66 -9.02 5.88 -4.64
C ARG A 66 -10.19 5.78 -5.60
N SER A 67 -10.62 6.92 -6.16
CA SER A 67 -11.77 6.97 -7.07
C SER A 67 -11.53 6.13 -8.32
N GLY A 68 -10.35 6.23 -8.94
CA GLY A 68 -10.00 5.46 -10.15
C GLY A 68 -9.91 3.94 -9.91
N LEU A 69 -9.62 3.53 -8.68
CA LEU A 69 -9.50 2.12 -8.29
C LEU A 69 -10.73 1.58 -7.55
N ARG A 70 -11.76 2.41 -7.29
CA ARG A 70 -12.90 2.07 -6.42
C ARG A 70 -12.47 1.59 -5.02
N VAL A 71 -11.33 2.09 -4.54
CA VAL A 71 -10.84 1.82 -3.19
C VAL A 71 -11.76 2.50 -2.18
N ARG A 72 -12.18 1.73 -1.16
CA ARG A 72 -13.08 2.21 -0.11
C ARG A 72 -12.30 2.65 1.12
N GLN A 73 -12.83 3.63 1.84
CA GLN A 73 -12.29 4.06 3.12
C GLN A 73 -12.27 2.90 4.14
N GLY A 74 -11.24 2.89 5.00
CA GLY A 74 -11.07 1.97 6.11
C GLY A 74 -9.94 0.97 5.92
N LYS A 75 -9.71 0.18 6.97
CA LYS A 75 -8.63 -0.82 7.11
C LYS A 75 -8.97 -2.12 6.37
N ALA A 76 -7.95 -2.71 5.74
CA ALA A 76 -7.95 -4.05 5.16
C ALA A 76 -7.77 -5.15 6.22
N PHE A 77 -7.47 -4.77 7.45
CA PHE A 77 -7.17 -5.64 8.58
C PHE A 77 -8.10 -5.32 9.75
N SER A 78 -8.35 -6.33 10.59
CA SER A 78 -9.07 -6.17 11.85
C SER A 78 -8.14 -5.60 12.92
N VAL A 79 -8.67 -4.80 13.85
CA VAL A 79 -7.91 -4.16 14.95
C VAL A 79 -7.32 -5.19 15.94
N ASN A 80 -7.66 -6.47 15.82
CA ASN A 80 -7.10 -7.54 16.66
C ASN A 80 -5.70 -8.03 16.25
N ASP A 81 -5.16 -7.58 15.11
CA ASP A 81 -3.75 -7.75 14.77
C ASP A 81 -3.01 -6.50 15.25
N GLY A 82 -2.52 -6.59 16.50
CA GLY A 82 -2.04 -5.47 17.29
C GLY A 82 -0.92 -4.63 16.65
N GLN A 83 -0.79 -3.43 17.23
CA GLN A 83 0.10 -2.31 16.90
C GLN A 83 -0.52 -1.25 15.99
N ASP A 84 -1.33 -0.38 16.58
CA ASP A 84 -0.94 1.01 16.89
C ASP A 84 -2.17 1.71 17.49
N GLU A 85 -2.26 1.65 18.82
CA GLU A 85 -2.96 2.66 19.61
C GLU A 85 -1.92 3.76 19.85
N GLU A 86 -2.01 4.86 19.10
CA GLU A 86 -1.46 6.13 19.58
C GLU A 86 -2.61 6.86 20.27
N ASP A 87 -2.48 6.96 21.59
CA ASP A 87 -3.31 7.71 22.52
C ASP A 87 -3.57 9.14 22.02
N ASP A 88 -4.84 9.47 21.75
CA ASP A 88 -5.35 10.82 21.91
C ASP A 88 -5.88 10.93 23.35
N GLU A 89 -5.00 11.26 24.31
CA GLU A 89 -5.40 11.82 25.62
C GLU A 89 -5.42 13.35 25.55
N ASP A 90 -6.66 13.89 25.55
CA ASP A 90 -7.17 15.23 25.96
C ASP A 90 -6.37 16.53 25.68
#